data_AF-A0A9X2HIX2-F1
#
_entry.id   AF-A0A9X2HIX2-F1
#
_cell.length_a   1.000
_cell.length_b   1.000
_cell.length_c   1.000
_cell.angle_alpha   90.00
_cell.angle_beta   90.00
_cell.angle_gamma   90.00
#
_symmetry.space_group_name_H-M   'P 1'
#
loop_
_entity.id
_entity.type
_entity.pdbx_description
1 polymer ?
#
loop_
_entity_poly.entity_id
_entity_poly.type
_entity_poly.pdbx_seq_one_letter_code
_entity_poly.pdbx_strand_id
1 'polypeptide(L)'
;MSEILIYGIVGDSWDGLDAATLVPMISAGDDDLDVRINSPGGYVMEGLAIYNAIIRAAASGRKVTCHIDGLAASMGSVIAMAGSEIVMADNALMMIQKPRI
;
A
#
# COMPACT_ATOMS: atom_id res chain seq x y z
N MET A 1 5.85 -10.58 12.41
CA MET A 1 5.92 -9.60 11.30
C MET A 1 5.04 -10.13 10.18
N SER A 2 4.03 -9.37 9.79
CA SER A 2 3.05 -9.69 8.75
C SER A 2 3.47 -9.05 7.42
N GLU A 3 3.21 -9.72 6.29
CA GLU A 3 3.48 -9.18 4.95
C GLU A 3 2.19 -9.17 4.12
N ILE A 4 1.96 -8.09 3.38
CA ILE A 4 0.88 -7.97 2.39
C ILE A 4 1.45 -7.57 1.02
N LEU A 5 0.82 -8.06 -0.05
CA LEU A 5 1.22 -7.78 -1.42
C LEU A 5 0.16 -6.93 -2.12
N ILE A 6 0.55 -5.79 -2.67
CA ILE A 6 -0.26 -4.92 -3.52
C ILE A 6 0.31 -4.98 -4.94
N TYR A 7 0.08 -6.10 -5.61
CA TYR A 7 0.66 -6.44 -6.91
C TYR A 7 -0.45 -6.46 -7.96
N GLY A 8 -0.57 -5.39 -8.74
CA GLY A 8 -1.68 -5.20 -9.68
C GLY A 8 -2.49 -3.95 -9.38
N ILE A 9 -3.75 -3.92 -9.82
CA ILE A 9 -4.60 -2.73 -9.74
C ILE A 9 -5.13 -2.57 -8.31
N VAL A 10 -4.85 -1.42 -7.68
CA VAL A 10 -5.42 -1.08 -6.37
C VAL A 10 -6.95 -1.01 -6.50
N GLY A 11 -7.66 -1.75 -5.67
CA GLY A 11 -9.13 -1.80 -5.69
C GLY A 11 -9.71 -2.94 -6.54
N ASP A 12 -8.89 -3.79 -7.14
CA ASP A 12 -9.38 -4.94 -7.92
C ASP A 12 -9.77 -6.10 -6.99
N SER A 13 -11.08 -6.34 -6.86
CA SER A 13 -11.60 -7.41 -6.01
C SER A 13 -11.41 -8.80 -6.60
N TRP A 14 -11.17 -8.94 -7.91
CA TRP A 14 -10.89 -10.25 -8.51
C TRP A 14 -9.54 -10.79 -8.03
N ASP A 15 -8.55 -9.90 -7.91
CA ASP A 15 -7.21 -10.19 -7.43
C ASP A 15 -7.06 -10.01 -5.90
N GLY A 16 -8.15 -9.67 -5.19
CA GLY A 16 -8.15 -9.46 -3.74
C GLY A 16 -7.41 -8.20 -3.28
N LEU A 17 -7.27 -7.21 -4.17
CA LEU A 17 -6.59 -5.94 -3.94
C LEU A 17 -7.55 -4.80 -3.56
N ASP A 18 -8.81 -5.14 -3.30
CA ASP A 18 -9.83 -4.23 -2.81
C ASP A 18 -9.71 -3.99 -1.30
N ALA A 19 -10.30 -2.89 -0.84
CA ALA A 19 -10.22 -2.50 0.56
C ALA A 19 -10.93 -3.50 1.47
N ALA A 20 -12.01 -4.13 0.99
CA ALA A 20 -12.74 -5.14 1.75
C ALA A 20 -11.86 -6.36 2.08
N THR A 21 -10.89 -6.69 1.23
CA THR A 21 -9.94 -7.78 1.47
C THR A 21 -8.74 -7.30 2.29
N LEU A 22 -8.10 -6.21 1.89
CA LEU A 22 -6.81 -5.79 2.47
C LEU A 22 -6.95 -5.12 3.84
N VAL A 23 -8.01 -4.33 4.09
CA VAL A 23 -8.16 -3.60 5.37
C VAL A 23 -8.28 -4.55 6.58
N PRO A 24 -9.08 -5.62 6.54
CA PRO A 24 -9.10 -6.61 7.62
C PRO A 24 -7.73 -7.26 7.84
N MET A 25 -7.01 -7.63 6.77
CA MET A 25 -5.67 -8.24 6.88
C MET A 25 -4.68 -7.29 7.55
N ILE A 26 -4.71 -6.01 7.19
CA ILE A 26 -3.89 -4.97 7.84
C ILE A 26 -4.28 -4.83 9.31
N SER A 27 -5.57 -4.82 9.63
CA SER A 27 -6.07 -4.48 10.97
C SER A 27 -5.99 -5.63 11.97
N ALA A 28 -5.88 -6.88 11.52
CA ALA A 28 -5.91 -8.06 12.41
C ALA A 28 -4.58 -8.37 13.11
N GLY A 29 -3.46 -7.77 12.69
CA GLY A 29 -2.14 -8.03 13.25
C GLY A 29 -1.71 -7.02 14.32
N ASP A 30 -0.95 -7.51 15.30
CA ASP A 30 -0.27 -6.67 16.31
C ASP A 30 1.25 -6.56 16.04
N ASP A 31 1.78 -7.32 15.09
CA ASP A 31 3.19 -7.32 14.69
C ASP A 31 3.51 -6.24 13.64
N ASP A 32 4.79 -5.89 13.49
CA ASP A 32 5.29 -5.09 12.36
C ASP A 32 4.77 -5.58 11.00
N LEU A 33 4.57 -4.65 10.07
CA LEU A 33 3.93 -4.85 8.78
C LEU A 33 4.85 -4.47 7.62
N ASP A 34 5.07 -5.42 6.72
CA ASP A 34 5.66 -5.17 5.41
C ASP A 34 4.55 -5.05 4.35
N VAL A 35 4.57 -3.96 3.59
CA VAL A 35 3.66 -3.71 2.47
C VAL A 35 4.47 -3.71 1.19
N ARG A 36 4.38 -4.78 0.39
CA ARG A 36 5.08 -4.87 -0.89
C ARG A 36 4.22 -4.31 -2.02
N ILE A 37 4.78 -3.44 -2.84
CA ILE A 37 4.06 -2.67 -3.85
C ILE A 37 4.71 -2.90 -5.22
N ASN A 38 3.89 -3.42 -6.13
CA ASN A 38 4.15 -3.45 -7.56
C ASN A 38 2.84 -3.16 -8.30
N SER A 39 2.46 -1.88 -8.30
CA SER A 39 1.15 -1.42 -8.73
C SER A 39 1.23 -0.17 -9.61
N PRO A 40 0.48 -0.13 -10.73
CA PRO A 40 0.25 1.09 -11.49
C PRO A 40 -0.73 2.06 -10.80
N GLY A 41 -1.26 1.72 -9.62
CA GLY A 41 -2.34 2.43 -8.95
C GLY A 41 -3.70 1.80 -9.25
N GLY A 42 -4.77 2.59 -9.23
CA GLY A 42 -6.13 2.10 -9.44
C GLY A 42 -7.19 3.01 -8.84
N TYR A 43 -8.19 2.40 -8.20
CA TYR A 43 -9.36 3.08 -7.65
C TYR A 43 -8.97 3.95 -6.44
N VAL A 44 -9.17 5.26 -6.56
CA VAL A 44 -8.78 6.24 -5.54
C VAL A 44 -9.44 5.96 -4.19
N MET A 45 -10.75 5.70 -4.16
CA MET A 45 -11.48 5.51 -2.91
C MET A 45 -11.08 4.21 -2.19
N GLU A 46 -10.88 3.13 -2.94
CA GLU A 46 -10.35 1.87 -2.41
C GLU A 46 -8.94 2.06 -1.84
N GLY A 47 -8.06 2.71 -2.60
CA GLY A 47 -6.70 2.98 -2.16
C GLY A 47 -6.61 3.88 -0.94
N LEU A 48 -7.51 4.87 -0.79
CA LEU A 48 -7.58 5.72 0.40
C LEU A 48 -8.04 4.93 1.64
N ALA A 49 -8.94 3.95 1.48
CA ALA A 49 -9.34 3.09 2.59
C ALA A 49 -8.16 2.21 3.06
N ILE A 50 -7.41 1.63 2.12
CA ILE A 50 -6.19 0.86 2.39
C ILE A 50 -5.11 1.73 3.05
N TYR A 51 -4.82 2.90 2.47
CA TYR A 51 -3.89 3.89 3.04
C TYR A 51 -4.23 4.21 4.49
N ASN A 52 -5.50 4.53 4.78
CA ASN A 52 -5.92 4.87 6.14
C ASN A 52 -5.84 3.68 7.11
N ALA A 53 -6.01 2.45 6.63
CA ALA A 53 -5.79 1.26 7.45
C ALA A 53 -4.31 1.11 7.85
N ILE A 54 -3.40 1.36 6.92
CA ILE A 54 -1.95 1.35 7.17
C ILE A 54 -1.58 2.44 8.18
N ILE A 55 -2.12 3.66 8.03
CA ILE A 55 -1.92 4.74 9.00
C ILE A 55 -2.39 4.34 10.40
N ARG A 56 -3.53 3.67 10.53
CA ARG A 56 -4.01 3.17 11.84
C ARG A 56 -3.09 2.09 12.41
N ALA A 57 -2.59 1.18 11.59
CA ALA A 57 -1.61 0.17 12.01
C ALA A 57 -0.34 0.84 12.54
N ALA A 58 0.22 1.82 11.82
CA ALA A 58 1.38 2.58 12.28
C ALA A 58 1.09 3.34 13.60
N ALA A 59 -0.08 3.98 13.70
CA ALA A 59 -0.49 4.70 14.91
C ALA A 59 -0.67 3.79 16.14
N SER A 60 -0.91 2.49 15.94
CA SER A 60 -0.97 1.50 17.03
C SER A 60 0.42 1.09 17.56
N GLY A 61 1.50 1.65 17.02
CA GLY A 61 2.88 1.37 17.44
C GLY A 61 3.60 0.31 16.61
N ARG A 62 2.95 -0.25 15.58
CA ARG A 62 3.55 -1.22 14.67
C ARG A 62 4.50 -0.51 13.70
N LYS A 63 5.70 -1.05 13.47
CA LYS A 63 6.56 -0.55 12.39
C LYS A 63 5.95 -0.97 11.06
N VAL A 64 5.77 -0.01 10.15
CA VAL A 64 5.29 -0.29 8.80
C VAL A 64 6.37 0.06 7.78
N THR A 65 6.82 -0.93 7.01
CA THR A 65 7.79 -0.74 5.93
C THR A 65 7.10 -0.98 4.59
N CYS A 66 7.10 0.01 3.72
CA CYS A 66 6.63 -0.13 2.34
C CYS A 66 7.81 -0.48 1.44
N HIS A 67 7.73 -1.60 0.73
CA HIS A 67 8.73 -2.05 -0.23
C HIS A 67 8.22 -1.81 -1.64
N ILE A 68 8.94 -1.03 -2.45
CA ILE A 68 8.62 -0.84 -3.86
C ILE A 68 9.50 -1.80 -4.66
N ASP A 69 8.92 -2.90 -5.13
CA ASP A 69 9.64 -3.98 -5.80
C ASP A 69 9.71 -3.81 -7.32
N GLY A 70 8.82 -2.99 -7.90
CA GLY A 70 8.78 -2.75 -9.34
C GLY A 70 8.24 -1.36 -9.66
N LEU A 71 6.94 -1.16 -9.52
CA LEU A 71 6.29 0.13 -9.76
C LEU A 71 5.42 0.53 -8.57
N ALA A 72 5.49 1.79 -8.16
CA ALA A 72 4.46 2.43 -7.35
C ALA A 72 4.01 3.70 -8.07
N ALA A 73 2.93 3.62 -8.84
CA ALA A 73 2.36 4.76 -9.55
C ALA A 73 0.98 5.13 -9.00
N SER A 74 0.61 6.42 -9.11
CA SER A 74 -0.73 6.91 -8.74
C SER A 74 -1.11 6.46 -7.32
N MET A 75 -2.24 5.78 -7.10
CA MET A 75 -2.61 5.27 -5.77
C MET A 75 -1.59 4.29 -5.15
N GLY A 76 -0.81 3.55 -5.95
CA GLY A 76 0.30 2.75 -5.42
C GLY A 76 1.36 3.63 -4.76
N SER A 77 1.65 4.79 -5.36
CA SER A 77 2.57 5.77 -4.77
C SER A 77 2.01 6.42 -3.50
N VAL A 78 0.70 6.69 -3.45
CA VAL A 78 0.04 7.24 -2.26
C VAL A 78 0.07 6.23 -1.11
N ILE A 79 -0.26 4.96 -1.38
CA ILE A 79 -0.22 3.89 -0.37
C ILE A 79 1.21 3.71 0.17
N ALA A 80 2.23 3.76 -0.67
CA ALA A 80 3.62 3.67 -0.22
C ALA A 80 3.95 4.74 0.86
N MET A 81 3.40 5.94 0.73
CA MET A 81 3.59 7.04 1.68
C MET A 81 2.92 6.84 3.05
N ALA A 82 2.10 5.79 3.24
CA ALA A 82 1.53 5.45 4.54
C ALA A 82 2.53 4.75 5.48
N GLY A 83 3.60 4.16 4.92
CA GLY A 83 4.64 3.48 5.68
C GLY A 83 5.54 4.47 6.44
N SER A 84 6.05 4.05 7.59
CA SER A 84 7.05 4.81 8.34
C SER A 84 8.44 4.77 7.69
N GLU A 85 8.69 3.73 6.90
CA GLU A 85 9.91 3.53 6.13
C GLU A 85 9.52 3.08 4.71
N ILE A 86 10.23 3.58 3.70
CA ILE A 86 10.05 3.19 2.30
C ILE A 86 11.38 2.68 1.78
N VAL A 87 11.39 1.42 1.35
CA VAL A 87 12.55 0.76 0.74
C VAL A 87 12.23 0.50 -0.72
N MET A 88 13.13 0.88 -1.62
CA MET A 88 12.95 0.68 -3.06
C MET A 88 14.04 -0.21 -3.62
N ALA A 89 13.68 -1.18 -4.46
CA ALA A 89 14.66 -1.91 -5.24
C ALA A 89 15.37 -0.97 -6.23
N ASP A 90 16.64 -1.24 -6.57
CA ASP A 90 17.45 -0.38 -7.46
C ASP A 90 16.82 -0.17 -8.85
N ASN A 91 16.00 -1.13 -9.29
CA ASN A 91 15.28 -1.09 -10.57
C ASN A 91 13.82 -0.64 -10.44
N ALA A 92 13.38 -0.21 -9.26
CA ALA A 92 12.01 0.20 -9.03
C ALA A 92 11.75 1.66 -9.41
N LEU A 93 10.50 1.95 -9.75
CA LEU A 93 10.02 3.29 -10.10
C LEU A 93 8.91 3.71 -9.14
N MET A 94 8.97 4.97 -8.68
CA MET A 94 7.85 5.62 -7.99
C MET A 94 7.39 6.83 -8.80
N MET A 95 6.10 6.89 -9.12
CA MET A 95 5.50 7.94 -9.95
C MET A 95 4.36 8.62 -9.22
N ILE A 96 4.61 9.85 -8.75
CA ILE A 96 3.57 10.69 -8.18
C ILE A 96 2.81 11.35 -9.32
N GLN A 97 1.54 11.01 -9.45
CA GLN A 97 0.68 11.63 -10.47
C GLN A 97 0.34 13.06 -10.01
N LYS A 98 0.40 14.03 -10.93
CA LYS A 98 -0.08 15.39 -10.68
C LYS A 98 -1.54 15.49 -11.13
N PRO A 99 -2.52 15.34 -10.23
CA PRO A 99 -3.91 15.56 -10.60
C PRO A 99 -4.05 17.00 -11.10
N ARG A 100 -4.56 17.18 -12.32
CA ARG A 100 -4.98 18.49 -12.80
C ARG A 100 -6.34 18.77 -12.15
N ILE A 101 -6.29 19.36 -10.97
CA ILE A 101 -7.44 20.03 -10.35
C ILE A 101 -7.18 21.54 -10.47
#